data_AF-A0A8X6HEA8-F1
#
_entry.id   AF-A0A8X6HEA8-F1
#
_cell.length_a   1.000
_cell.length_b   1.000
_cell.length_c   1.000
_cell.angle_alpha   90.00
_cell.angle_beta   90.00
_cell.angle_gamma   90.00
#
_symmetry.space_group_name_H-M   'P 1'
#
loop_
_entity.id
_entity.type
_entity.pdbx_description
1 polymer ?
#
loop_
_entity_poly.entity_id
_entity_poly.type
_entity_poly.pdbx_seq_one_letter_code
_entity_poly.pdbx_strand_id
1 'polypeptide(L)'
;IVKDFGAPGGLGVKLHTMLKERAKVTENWLEEWWLNSAYLEFRMPLVSYSSPGLVFPVKNFESADRQLRYAARLVAGALEFKSLIDSYSLPLDKMGGQPLDMSQYYKIFSTCRIPGYPKDSLVFHGEAPVKPKHIVVAHNNHYFKVNVYGDDGRPLNERQLLTQFQSVVAQSSVYKDPI
;
A
#
# COMPACT_ATOMS: atom_id res chain seq x y z
N ILE A 1 0.35 23.55 35.46
CA ILE A 1 -0.10 22.64 34.37
C ILE A 1 0.50 21.24 34.49
N VAL A 2 1.77 20.98 34.12
CA VAL A 2 2.32 19.59 34.15
C VAL A 2 2.33 19.01 35.58
N LYS A 3 2.73 19.81 36.57
CA LYS A 3 2.72 19.41 37.98
C LYS A 3 1.32 19.01 38.46
N ASP A 4 0.31 19.78 38.09
CA ASP A 4 -1.09 19.53 38.47
C ASP A 4 -1.68 18.33 37.72
N PHE A 5 -1.30 18.16 36.44
CA PHE A 5 -1.71 17.04 35.62
C PHE A 5 -1.21 15.70 36.17
N GLY A 6 0.05 15.65 36.60
CA GLY A 6 0.70 14.46 37.16
C GLY A 6 0.57 14.30 38.68
N ALA A 7 -0.10 15.22 39.38
CA ALA A 7 -0.28 15.13 40.82
C ALA A 7 -1.07 13.87 41.22
N PRO A 8 -0.87 13.31 42.43
CA PRO A 8 -1.70 12.23 42.94
C PRO A 8 -3.19 12.58 42.86
N GLY A 9 -3.99 11.71 42.25
CA GLY A 9 -5.43 11.96 42.00
C GLY A 9 -5.74 12.93 40.85
N GLY A 10 -4.71 13.51 40.21
CA GLY A 10 -4.80 14.40 39.06
C GLY A 10 -5.28 13.71 37.78
N LEU A 11 -5.59 14.50 36.76
CA LEU A 11 -6.15 14.01 35.50
C LEU A 11 -5.22 13.03 34.78
N GLY A 12 -3.91 13.27 34.80
CA GLY A 12 -2.93 12.41 34.14
C GLY A 12 -2.90 10.99 34.71
N VAL A 13 -3.09 10.84 36.03
CA VAL A 13 -3.19 9.51 36.68
C VAL A 13 -4.43 8.77 36.17
N LYS A 14 -5.57 9.47 36.04
CA LYS A 14 -6.80 8.88 35.51
C LYS A 14 -6.64 8.43 34.05
N LEU A 15 -6.09 9.31 33.21
CA LEU A 15 -5.86 9.00 31.79
C LEU A 15 -4.85 7.86 31.60
N HIS A 16 -3.79 7.81 32.40
CA HIS A 16 -2.82 6.72 32.36
C HIS A 16 -3.43 5.37 32.73
N THR A 17 -4.30 5.34 33.75
CA THR A 17 -5.05 4.12 34.10
C THR A 17 -5.92 3.67 32.93
N MET A 18 -6.64 4.59 32.26
CA MET A 18 -7.45 4.25 31.09
C MET A 18 -6.60 3.72 29.92
N LEU A 19 -5.42 4.29 29.67
CA LEU A 19 -4.48 3.78 28.66
C LEU A 19 -4.02 2.35 28.97
N LYS A 20 -3.71 2.07 30.25
CA LYS A 20 -3.36 0.72 30.70
C LYS A 20 -4.51 -0.28 30.52
N GLU A 21 -5.73 0.11 30.84
CA GLU A 21 -6.89 -0.76 30.63
C GLU A 21 -7.14 -1.01 29.13
N ARG A 22 -6.99 0.00 28.27
CA ARG A 22 -7.06 -0.19 26.81
C ARG A 22 -5.99 -1.17 26.33
N ALA A 23 -4.75 -1.01 26.78
CA ALA A 23 -3.64 -1.89 26.40
C ALA A 23 -3.83 -3.36 26.80
N LYS A 24 -4.71 -3.67 27.77
CA LYS A 24 -5.05 -5.06 28.12
C LYS A 24 -6.03 -5.72 27.14
N VAL A 25 -6.83 -4.92 26.41
CA VAL A 25 -7.91 -5.41 25.53
C VAL A 25 -7.65 -5.16 24.05
N THR A 26 -6.48 -4.62 23.70
CA THR A 26 -6.04 -4.37 22.32
C THR A 26 -4.64 -4.94 22.10
N GLU A 27 -4.36 -5.48 20.91
CA GLU A 27 -3.00 -5.93 20.55
C GLU A 27 -2.00 -4.76 20.59
N ASN A 28 -2.41 -3.60 20.07
CA ASN A 28 -1.67 -2.35 20.15
C ASN A 28 -2.62 -1.21 20.51
N TRP A 29 -2.44 -0.63 21.70
CA TRP A 29 -3.34 0.41 22.24
C TRP A 29 -3.40 1.67 21.37
N LEU A 30 -2.34 1.93 20.58
CA LEU A 30 -2.17 3.17 19.83
C LEU A 30 -2.54 3.04 18.35
N GLU A 31 -2.52 1.83 17.78
CA GLU A 31 -2.64 1.60 16.34
C GLU A 31 -3.84 2.32 15.71
N GLU A 32 -5.04 2.07 16.21
CA GLU A 32 -6.29 2.66 15.70
C GLU A 32 -6.26 4.20 15.82
N TRP A 33 -5.81 4.73 16.94
CA TRP A 33 -5.76 6.17 17.18
C TRP A 33 -4.74 6.86 16.30
N TRP A 34 -3.56 6.25 16.13
CA TRP A 34 -2.53 6.75 15.26
C TRP A 34 -2.99 6.76 13.81
N LEU A 35 -3.54 5.64 13.32
CA LEU A 35 -4.04 5.53 11.95
C LEU A 35 -5.10 6.59 11.65
N ASN A 36 -6.07 6.76 12.56
CA ASN A 36 -7.12 7.76 12.41
C ASN A 36 -6.55 9.19 12.43
N SER A 37 -5.87 9.55 13.51
CA SER A 37 -5.42 10.92 13.75
C SER A 37 -4.38 11.38 12.73
N ALA A 38 -3.42 10.51 12.39
CA ALA A 38 -2.31 10.88 11.50
C ALA A 38 -2.69 10.81 10.01
N TYR A 39 -3.67 9.99 9.64
CA TYR A 39 -3.97 9.74 8.22
C TYR A 39 -5.44 9.88 7.85
N LEU A 40 -6.34 9.08 8.44
CA LEU A 40 -7.71 8.95 7.93
C LEU A 40 -8.58 10.18 8.20
N GLU A 41 -8.31 10.88 9.30
CA GLU A 41 -8.97 12.14 9.68
C GLU A 41 -8.25 13.37 9.10
N PHE A 42 -7.02 13.20 8.61
CA PHE A 42 -6.26 14.27 7.97
C PHE A 42 -6.89 14.64 6.61
N ARG A 43 -7.35 15.90 6.48
CA ARG A 43 -8.18 16.37 5.34
C ARG A 43 -7.41 17.12 4.25
N MET A 44 -6.10 17.36 4.41
CA MET A 44 -5.31 17.94 3.32
C MET A 44 -5.16 16.91 2.19
N PRO A 45 -4.95 17.37 0.94
CA PRO A 45 -4.72 16.47 -0.20
C PRO A 45 -3.57 15.49 0.08
N LEU A 46 -3.69 14.24 -0.38
CA LEU A 46 -2.62 13.25 -0.16
C LEU A 46 -1.32 13.63 -0.88
N VAL A 47 -1.46 14.18 -2.09
CA VAL A 47 -0.34 14.64 -2.92
C VAL A 47 0.42 15.73 -2.16
N SER A 48 1.72 15.52 -1.97
CA SER A 48 2.65 16.41 -1.25
C SER A 48 2.48 16.53 0.27
N TYR A 49 1.29 16.32 0.84
CA TYR A 49 1.08 16.47 2.29
C TYR A 49 1.13 15.16 3.08
N SER A 50 0.93 14.00 2.43
CA SER A 50 0.88 12.71 3.12
C SER A 50 1.59 11.58 2.36
N SER A 51 1.40 11.48 1.05
CA SER A 51 2.00 10.42 0.24
C SER A 51 3.47 10.73 -0.09
N PRO A 52 4.44 9.96 0.44
CA PRO A 52 5.85 10.17 0.13
C PRO A 52 6.15 9.77 -1.32
N GLY A 53 6.95 10.58 -2.01
CA GLY A 53 7.49 10.26 -3.33
C GLY A 53 8.89 9.63 -3.21
N LEU A 54 9.17 8.64 -4.05
CA LEU A 54 10.50 8.02 -4.17
C LEU A 54 11.05 8.27 -5.57
N VAL A 55 12.34 8.59 -5.65
CA VAL A 55 13.07 8.77 -6.91
C VAL A 55 14.06 7.62 -7.07
N PHE A 56 13.95 6.89 -8.17
CA PHE A 56 14.84 5.79 -8.53
C PHE A 56 15.94 6.26 -9.50
N PRO A 57 17.03 5.49 -9.68
CA PRO A 57 18.07 5.83 -10.64
C PRO A 57 17.50 6.06 -12.05
N VAL A 58 17.88 7.18 -12.66
CA VAL A 58 17.41 7.58 -14.00
C VAL A 58 17.72 6.48 -15.01
N LYS A 59 16.73 6.14 -15.83
CA LYS A 59 16.85 5.21 -16.95
C LYS A 59 16.61 5.95 -18.25
N ASN A 60 17.57 5.82 -19.18
CA ASN A 60 17.42 6.30 -20.54
C ASN A 60 16.95 5.13 -21.41
N PHE A 61 15.74 5.21 -21.94
CA PHE A 61 15.19 4.18 -22.82
C PHE A 61 15.33 4.61 -24.28
N GLU A 62 15.91 3.73 -25.09
CA GLU A 62 16.09 3.96 -26.54
C GLU A 62 14.78 3.94 -27.32
N SER A 63 13.72 3.35 -26.75
CA SER A 63 12.40 3.26 -27.38
C SER A 63 11.29 3.03 -26.35
N ALA A 64 10.04 3.28 -26.76
CA ALA A 64 8.87 2.95 -25.96
C ALA A 64 8.81 1.45 -25.61
N ASP A 65 9.21 0.56 -26.53
CA ASP A 65 9.28 -0.88 -26.26
C ASP A 65 10.25 -1.23 -25.12
N ARG A 66 11.41 -0.56 -25.05
CA ARG A 66 12.37 -0.73 -23.93
C ARG A 66 11.78 -0.25 -22.60
N GLN A 67 11.06 0.87 -22.61
CA GLN A 67 10.35 1.38 -21.42
C GLN A 67 9.27 0.38 -20.96
N LEU A 68 8.47 -0.16 -21.88
CA LEU A 68 7.43 -1.15 -21.56
C LEU A 68 8.02 -2.46 -21.04
N ARG A 69 9.16 -2.92 -21.59
CA ARG A 69 9.90 -4.08 -21.06
C ARG A 69 10.38 -3.83 -19.63
N TYR A 70 10.87 -2.63 -19.34
CA TYR A 70 11.28 -2.26 -17.99
C TYR A 70 10.08 -2.26 -17.02
N ALA A 71 8.94 -1.71 -17.43
CA ALA A 71 7.70 -1.77 -16.65
C ALA A 71 7.24 -3.23 -16.42
N ALA A 72 7.32 -4.09 -17.44
CA ALA A 72 6.99 -5.51 -17.33
C ALA A 72 7.89 -6.23 -16.31
N ARG A 73 9.19 -5.95 -16.31
CA ARG A 73 10.13 -6.47 -15.30
C ARG A 73 9.81 -5.98 -13.90
N LEU A 74 9.49 -4.70 -13.74
CA LEU A 74 9.13 -4.13 -12.45
C LEU A 74 7.88 -4.82 -11.87
N VAL A 75 6.85 -5.03 -12.69
CA VAL A 75 5.64 -5.73 -12.28
C VAL A 75 5.91 -7.20 -11.99
N ALA A 76 6.72 -7.89 -12.79
CA ALA A 76 7.12 -9.27 -12.51
C ALA A 76 7.82 -9.41 -11.15
N GLY A 77 8.77 -8.51 -10.84
CA GLY A 77 9.44 -8.49 -9.52
C GLY A 77 8.49 -8.16 -8.37
N ALA A 78 7.55 -7.24 -8.57
CA ALA A 78 6.51 -6.96 -7.58
C ALA A 78 5.60 -8.17 -7.31
N LEU A 79 5.28 -8.96 -8.34
CA LEU A 79 4.51 -10.20 -8.20
C LEU A 79 5.29 -11.31 -7.49
N GLU A 80 6.59 -11.41 -7.74
CA GLU A 80 7.48 -12.32 -7.00
C GLU A 80 7.52 -11.95 -5.52
N PHE A 81 7.69 -10.67 -5.20
CA PHE A 81 7.64 -10.18 -3.82
C PHE A 81 6.26 -10.40 -3.18
N LYS A 82 5.18 -10.16 -3.93
CA LYS A 82 3.81 -10.47 -3.49
C LYS A 82 3.64 -11.98 -3.20
N SER A 83 4.27 -12.85 -3.98
CA SER A 83 4.24 -14.29 -3.73
C SER A 83 4.82 -14.61 -2.36
N LEU A 84 5.96 -13.99 -1.98
CA LEU A 84 6.58 -14.19 -0.67
C LEU A 84 5.67 -13.73 0.47
N ILE A 85 4.95 -12.63 0.28
CA ILE A 85 3.96 -12.12 1.24
C ILE A 85 2.78 -13.09 1.35
N ASP A 86 2.20 -13.51 0.23
CA ASP A 86 1.02 -14.38 0.22
C ASP A 86 1.32 -15.78 0.80
N SER A 87 2.56 -16.27 0.67
CA SER A 87 3.01 -17.54 1.24
C SER A 87 3.61 -17.43 2.64
N TYR A 88 3.61 -16.25 3.26
CA TYR A 88 4.25 -16.00 4.57
C TYR A 88 5.72 -16.45 4.62
N SER A 89 6.42 -16.37 3.49
CA SER A 89 7.81 -16.81 3.35
C SER A 89 8.80 -15.65 3.24
N LEU A 90 8.34 -14.42 3.51
CA LEU A 90 9.20 -13.25 3.60
C LEU A 90 10.13 -13.41 4.82
N PRO A 91 11.46 -13.24 4.67
CA PRO A 91 12.38 -13.26 5.80
C PRO A 91 12.01 -12.20 6.84
N LEU A 92 12.16 -12.53 8.14
CA LEU A 92 11.93 -11.57 9.20
C LEU A 92 12.99 -10.48 9.19
N ASP A 93 12.54 -9.23 9.12
CA ASP A 93 13.41 -8.09 9.37
C ASP A 93 13.83 -8.05 10.84
N LYS A 94 15.07 -7.62 11.07
CA LYS A 94 15.65 -7.51 12.41
C LYS A 94 16.36 -6.19 12.61
N MET A 95 16.22 -5.61 13.79
CA MET A 95 16.98 -4.43 14.22
C MET A 95 17.66 -4.73 15.56
N GLY A 96 18.99 -4.56 15.63
CA GLY A 96 19.75 -4.95 16.83
C GLY A 96 19.63 -6.43 17.20
N GLY A 97 19.40 -7.30 16.20
CA GLY A 97 19.17 -8.74 16.39
C GLY A 97 17.75 -9.13 16.80
N GLN A 98 16.88 -8.18 17.12
CA GLN A 98 15.49 -8.43 17.50
C GLN A 98 14.57 -8.43 16.28
N PRO A 99 13.60 -9.36 16.19
CA PRO A 99 12.63 -9.38 15.09
C PRO A 99 11.73 -8.14 15.13
N LEU A 100 11.39 -7.64 13.94
CA LEU A 100 10.42 -6.57 13.75
C LEU A 100 9.05 -7.13 13.40
N ASP A 101 8.02 -6.33 13.66
CA ASP A 101 6.67 -6.61 13.19
C ASP A 101 6.60 -6.54 11.65
N MET A 102 6.03 -7.58 11.05
CA MET A 102 5.91 -7.72 9.60
C MET A 102 4.52 -7.34 9.08
N SER A 103 3.57 -6.94 9.96
CA SER A 103 2.17 -6.65 9.62
C SER A 103 2.02 -5.69 8.43
N GLN A 104 2.90 -4.70 8.34
CA GLN A 104 2.88 -3.69 7.28
C GLN A 104 3.04 -4.31 5.89
N TYR A 105 3.98 -5.26 5.71
CA TYR A 105 4.21 -5.93 4.43
C TYR A 105 2.94 -6.62 3.91
N TYR A 106 2.19 -7.26 4.79
CA TYR A 106 0.97 -7.99 4.45
C TYR A 106 -0.20 -7.08 4.01
N LYS A 107 -0.07 -5.76 4.15
CA LYS A 107 -1.10 -4.79 3.76
C LYS A 107 -0.66 -3.85 2.62
N ILE A 108 0.54 -4.00 2.05
CA ILE A 108 1.02 -3.12 0.95
C ILE A 108 0.22 -3.34 -0.34
N PHE A 109 0.02 -4.60 -0.73
CA PHE A 109 -0.72 -4.94 -1.95
C PHE A 109 -2.21 -5.07 -1.69
N SER A 110 -3.05 -4.77 -2.69
CA SER A 110 -4.52 -4.92 -2.62
C SER A 110 -5.19 -4.04 -1.54
N THR A 111 -4.52 -2.96 -1.11
CA THR A 111 -5.08 -1.96 -0.20
C THR A 111 -5.37 -0.67 -0.96
N CYS A 112 -6.50 -0.04 -0.66
CA CYS A 112 -6.85 1.27 -1.19
C CYS A 112 -7.46 2.15 -0.09
N ARG A 113 -7.12 3.44 -0.09
CA ARG A 113 -7.78 4.45 0.75
C ARG A 113 -9.02 4.96 0.03
N ILE A 114 -10.16 4.89 0.71
CA ILE A 114 -11.45 5.32 0.18
C ILE A 114 -11.85 6.64 0.85
N PRO A 115 -12.12 7.70 0.08
CA PRO A 115 -12.53 8.98 0.65
C PRO A 115 -13.88 8.85 1.35
N GLY A 116 -14.02 9.50 2.51
CA GLY A 116 -15.25 9.47 3.29
C GLY A 116 -15.45 10.72 4.16
N TYR A 117 -16.67 10.90 4.65
CA TYR A 117 -17.02 11.92 5.65
C TYR A 117 -17.56 11.24 6.92
N PRO A 118 -17.10 11.61 8.13
CA PRO A 118 -16.14 12.68 8.43
C PRO A 118 -14.66 12.30 8.22
N LYS A 119 -14.36 11.02 7.95
CA LYS A 119 -13.00 10.52 7.74
C LYS A 119 -12.97 9.50 6.59
N ASP A 120 -11.78 9.26 6.07
CA ASP A 120 -11.53 8.23 5.07
C ASP A 120 -11.49 6.84 5.70
N SER A 121 -11.46 5.80 4.86
CA SER A 121 -11.26 4.41 5.29
C SER A 121 -10.15 3.74 4.47
N LEU A 122 -9.62 2.64 5.00
CA LEU A 122 -8.74 1.74 4.26
C LEU A 122 -9.50 0.45 3.98
N VAL A 123 -9.47 0.01 2.73
CA VAL A 123 -10.04 -1.27 2.31
C VAL A 123 -8.90 -2.17 1.86
N PHE A 124 -8.81 -3.36 2.46
CA PHE A 124 -7.85 -4.39 2.11
C PHE A 124 -8.56 -5.59 1.50
N HIS A 125 -8.22 -5.92 0.25
CA HIS A 125 -8.81 -7.02 -0.49
C HIS A 125 -7.96 -8.31 -0.49
N GLY A 126 -6.80 -8.33 0.19
CA GLY A 126 -5.93 -9.51 0.20
C GLY A 126 -6.51 -10.72 0.95
N GLU A 127 -7.47 -10.49 1.84
CA GLU A 127 -8.22 -11.52 2.59
C GLU A 127 -9.60 -11.80 1.99
N ALA A 128 -9.97 -11.20 0.85
CA ALA A 128 -11.24 -11.46 0.20
C ALA A 128 -11.34 -12.93 -0.26
N PRO A 129 -12.55 -13.55 -0.26
CA PRO A 129 -12.73 -14.93 -0.73
C PRO A 129 -12.18 -15.18 -2.14
N VAL A 130 -12.29 -14.15 -3.00
CA VAL A 130 -11.65 -14.12 -4.32
C VAL A 130 -10.59 -13.02 -4.31
N LYS A 131 -9.32 -13.43 -4.20
CA LYS A 131 -8.19 -12.50 -4.19
C LYS A 131 -8.06 -11.77 -5.54
N PRO A 132 -7.77 -10.46 -5.56
CA PRO A 132 -7.49 -9.74 -6.80
C PRO A 132 -6.27 -10.32 -7.53
N LYS A 133 -6.45 -10.61 -8.83
CA LYS A 133 -5.41 -11.11 -9.74
C LYS A 133 -5.06 -10.12 -10.87
N HIS A 134 -5.31 -8.84 -10.64
CA HIS A 134 -5.13 -7.79 -11.63
C HIS A 134 -4.41 -6.58 -11.03
N ILE A 135 -3.84 -5.76 -11.91
CA ILE A 135 -3.38 -4.41 -11.59
C ILE A 135 -4.21 -3.39 -12.37
N VAL A 136 -4.09 -2.12 -11.98
CA VAL A 136 -4.53 -1.00 -12.80
C VAL A 136 -3.34 -0.41 -13.52
N VAL A 137 -3.40 -0.31 -14.84
CA VAL A 137 -2.40 0.39 -15.66
C VAL A 137 -3.00 1.70 -16.13
N ALA A 138 -2.31 2.81 -15.83
CA ALA A 138 -2.69 4.14 -16.29
C ALA A 138 -1.77 4.58 -17.44
N HIS A 139 -2.36 4.99 -18.58
CA HIS A 139 -1.63 5.54 -19.72
C HIS A 139 -2.50 6.58 -20.44
N ASN A 140 -1.98 7.79 -20.69
CA ASN A 140 -2.72 8.87 -21.35
C ASN A 140 -4.12 9.13 -20.76
N ASN A 141 -4.22 9.15 -19.42
CA ASN A 141 -5.46 9.26 -18.63
C ASN A 141 -6.51 8.15 -18.86
N HIS A 142 -6.12 7.03 -19.46
CA HIS A 142 -6.91 5.82 -19.50
C HIS A 142 -6.47 4.88 -18.38
N TYR A 143 -7.44 4.21 -17.76
CA TYR A 143 -7.19 3.23 -16.71
C TYR A 143 -7.67 1.85 -17.18
N PHE A 144 -6.77 0.88 -17.15
CA PHE A 144 -7.02 -0.49 -17.62
C PHE A 144 -6.90 -1.48 -16.49
N LYS A 145 -7.90 -2.35 -16.35
CA LYS A 145 -7.80 -3.56 -15.53
C LYS A 145 -7.01 -4.61 -16.29
N VAL A 146 -5.79 -4.89 -15.87
CA VAL A 146 -4.90 -5.87 -16.53
C VAL A 146 -4.72 -7.07 -15.61
N ASN A 147 -5.15 -8.25 -16.05
CA ASN A 147 -4.88 -9.50 -15.33
C ASN A 147 -3.38 -9.80 -15.37
N VAL A 148 -2.82 -10.16 -14.22
CA VAL A 148 -1.38 -10.43 -14.04
C VAL A 148 -1.11 -11.86 -13.56
N TYR A 149 -2.15 -12.69 -13.55
CA TYR A 149 -2.07 -14.13 -13.36
C TYR A 149 -2.73 -14.83 -14.55
N GLY A 150 -2.15 -15.94 -14.98
CA GLY A 150 -2.74 -16.81 -15.99
C GLY A 150 -3.87 -17.67 -15.42
N ASP A 151 -4.54 -18.41 -16.32
CA ASP A 151 -5.61 -19.35 -15.96
C ASP A 151 -5.10 -20.51 -15.08
N ASP A 152 -3.80 -20.82 -15.18
CA ASP A 152 -3.09 -21.77 -14.31
C ASP A 152 -2.86 -21.23 -12.88
N GLY A 153 -3.28 -20.00 -12.61
CA GLY A 153 -3.12 -19.33 -11.32
C GLY A 153 -1.70 -18.83 -11.04
N ARG A 154 -0.77 -18.92 -11.99
CA ARG A 154 0.61 -18.43 -11.83
C ARG A 154 0.74 -16.98 -12.29
N PRO A 155 1.66 -16.19 -11.70
CA PRO A 155 1.99 -14.86 -12.20
C PRO A 155 2.44 -14.92 -13.66
N LEU A 156 2.03 -13.92 -14.44
CA LEU A 156 2.51 -13.76 -15.82
C LEU A 156 4.00 -13.43 -15.83
N ASN A 157 4.74 -13.99 -16.79
CA ASN A 157 6.15 -13.65 -16.99
C ASN A 157 6.31 -12.31 -17.74
N GLU A 158 7.55 -11.79 -17.77
CA GLU A 158 7.90 -10.52 -18.44
C GLU A 158 7.35 -10.41 -19.87
N ARG A 159 7.46 -11.48 -20.68
CA ARG A 159 7.00 -11.46 -22.08
C ARG A 159 5.49 -11.33 -22.19
N GLN A 160 4.75 -12.03 -21.32
CA GLN A 160 3.30 -11.96 -21.25
C GLN A 160 2.84 -10.57 -20.79
N LEU A 161 3.46 -10.03 -19.73
CA LEU A 161 3.18 -8.68 -19.23
C LEU A 161 3.49 -7.60 -20.28
N LEU A 162 4.61 -7.72 -21.00
CA LEU A 162 4.95 -6.81 -22.09
C LEU A 162 3.84 -6.77 -23.15
N THR A 163 3.32 -7.93 -23.54
CA THR A 163 2.24 -8.02 -24.54
C THR A 163 0.99 -7.29 -24.05
N GLN A 164 0.63 -7.45 -22.77
CA GLN A 164 -0.49 -6.71 -22.16
C GLN A 164 -0.25 -5.20 -22.19
N PHE A 165 0.96 -4.74 -21.89
CA PHE A 165 1.27 -3.30 -21.85
C PHE A 165 1.36 -2.67 -23.24
N GLN A 166 1.86 -3.38 -24.24
CA GLN A 166 1.79 -2.95 -25.64
C GLN A 166 0.33 -2.78 -26.09
N SER A 167 -0.56 -3.70 -25.69
CA SER A 167 -1.99 -3.59 -25.97
C SER A 167 -2.63 -2.37 -25.29
N VAL A 168 -2.29 -2.11 -24.02
CA VAL A 168 -2.74 -0.90 -23.30
C VAL A 168 -2.35 0.37 -24.05
N VAL A 169 -1.07 0.49 -24.45
CA VAL A 169 -0.58 1.68 -25.18
C VAL A 169 -1.28 1.83 -26.53
N ALA A 170 -1.47 0.73 -27.28
CA ALA A 170 -2.18 0.76 -28.55
C ALA A 170 -3.64 1.25 -28.40
N GLN A 171 -4.32 0.86 -27.31
CA GLN A 171 -5.69 1.26 -27.00
C GLN A 171 -5.83 2.68 -26.42
N SER A 172 -4.71 3.32 -26.05
CA SER A 172 -4.68 4.65 -25.42
C SER A 172 -3.66 5.56 -26.08
N SER A 173 -3.57 5.50 -27.41
CA SER A 173 -2.68 6.36 -28.22
C SER A 173 -3.09 7.83 -28.17
N VAL A 174 -4.36 8.13 -27.90
CA VAL A 174 -4.91 9.48 -27.75
C VAL A 174 -5.16 9.80 -26.28
N TYR A 175 -4.85 11.02 -25.88
CA TYR A 175 -5.07 11.51 -24.52
C TYR A 175 -6.57 11.70 -24.22
N LYS A 176 -6.99 11.38 -22.99
CA LYS A 176 -8.32 11.71 -22.45
C LYS A 176 -8.24 12.87 -21.47
N ASP A 177 -9.30 13.65 -21.35
CA ASP A 177 -9.40 14.63 -20.28
C ASP A 177 -9.24 13.95 -18.90
N PRO A 178 -8.53 14.57 -17.94
CA PRO A 178 -8.45 14.05 -16.58
C PRO A 178 -9.84 13.87 -15.95
N ILE A 179 -9.99 12.83 -15.13
CA ILE A 179 -11.18 12.57 -14.31
C ILE A 179 -11.17 13.47 -13.07
#